data_AF-A0A1F5G2H1-F1
#
_entry.id   AF-A0A1F5G2H1-F1
#
_cell.length_a   1.000
_cell.length_b   1.000
_cell.length_c   1.000
_cell.angle_alpha   90.00
_cell.angle_beta   90.00
_cell.angle_gamma   90.00
#
_symmetry.space_group_name_H-M   'P 1'
#
loop_
_entity.id
_entity.type
_entity.pdbx_description
1 polymer ?
#
loop_
_entity_poly.entity_id
_entity_poly.type
_entity_poly.pdbx_seq_one_letter_code
_entity_poly.pdbx_strand_id
1 'polypeptide(L)'
;MTEGGYYGTTCFLAQQIAEKYLKGFLVYYGKDPGKIHALLALLKRCIQIDSKLKSLEKACRRLDKYYIEPRYADFPIDYSKKETEQVLNDALYVRDLIRKTLVSSFTVVED
;
A
#
# COMPACT_ATOMS: atom_id res chain seq x y z
N MET A 1 25.96 -7.54 -19.06
CA MET A 1 25.24 -8.15 -17.92
C MET A 1 23.94 -7.36 -17.81
N THR A 2 22.86 -7.89 -18.36
CA THR A 2 21.55 -7.25 -18.28
C THR A 2 21.10 -7.26 -16.82
N GLU A 3 20.76 -6.10 -16.26
CA GLU A 3 20.00 -6.01 -15.01
C GLU A 3 18.67 -6.74 -15.23
N GLY A 4 18.67 -8.08 -15.11
CA GLY A 4 17.45 -8.89 -15.00
C GLY A 4 16.86 -8.62 -13.62
N GLY A 5 16.44 -7.38 -13.41
CA GLY A 5 16.03 -6.86 -12.11
C GLY A 5 14.80 -7.61 -11.63
N TYR A 6 14.79 -7.97 -10.36
CA TYR A 6 13.64 -8.52 -9.64
C TYR A 6 12.53 -7.46 -9.47
N TYR A 7 12.19 -6.75 -10.55
CA TYR A 7 11.25 -5.64 -10.58
C TYR A 7 9.84 -6.13 -10.28
N GLY A 8 9.42 -7.28 -10.83
CA GLY A 8 8.15 -7.89 -10.47
C GLY A 8 8.04 -8.21 -8.97
N THR A 9 9.09 -8.78 -8.37
CA THR A 9 9.15 -9.01 -6.92
C THR A 9 9.11 -7.70 -6.14
N THR A 10 9.83 -6.67 -6.59
CA THR A 10 9.82 -5.35 -5.96
C THR A 10 8.42 -4.73 -5.97
N CYS A 11 7.73 -4.76 -7.11
CA CYS A 11 6.38 -4.25 -7.26
C CYS A 11 5.38 -5.02 -6.38
N PHE A 12 5.49 -6.35 -6.31
CA PHE A 12 4.68 -7.17 -5.42
C PHE A 12 4.91 -6.80 -3.95
N LEU A 13 6.16 -6.72 -3.51
CA LEU A 13 6.49 -6.35 -2.14
C LEU A 13 6.02 -4.93 -1.79
N ALA A 14 6.10 -4.00 -2.74
CA ALA A 14 5.58 -2.64 -2.58
C ALA A 14 4.04 -2.64 -2.37
N GLN A 15 3.29 -3.44 -3.13
CA GLN A 15 1.86 -3.63 -2.89
C GLN A 15 1.62 -4.20 -1.47
N GLN A 16 2.39 -5.21 -1.07
CA GLN A 16 2.23 -5.85 0.24
C GLN A 16 2.58 -4.92 1.41
N ILE A 17 3.53 -4.00 1.23
CA ILE A 17 3.84 -2.95 2.20
C ILE A 17 2.58 -2.10 2.44
N ALA A 18 1.98 -1.57 1.38
CA ALA A 18 0.77 -0.76 1.50
C ALA A 18 -0.39 -1.55 2.14
N GLU A 19 -0.59 -2.81 1.76
CA GLU A 19 -1.61 -3.68 2.34
C GLU A 19 -1.46 -3.79 3.87
N LYS A 20 -0.25 -4.11 4.34
CA LYS A 20 0.04 -4.29 5.77
C LYS A 20 -0.19 -3.00 6.56
N TYR A 21 0.18 -1.84 6.04
CA TYR A 21 -0.06 -0.56 6.73
C TYR A 21 -1.54 -0.19 6.80
N LEU A 22 -2.30 -0.38 5.72
CA LEU A 22 -3.75 -0.13 5.74
C LEU A 22 -4.46 -1.10 6.71
N LYS A 23 -4.08 -2.38 6.72
CA LYS A 23 -4.61 -3.36 7.68
C LYS A 23 -4.22 -3.03 9.11
N GLY A 24 -2.97 -2.67 9.35
CA GLY A 24 -2.47 -2.25 10.67
C GLY A 24 -3.22 -1.05 11.22
N PHE A 25 -3.53 -0.07 10.36
CA PHE A 25 -4.38 1.06 10.73
C PHE A 25 -5.78 0.62 11.16
N LEU A 26 -6.44 -0.27 10.39
CA LEU A 26 -7.76 -0.81 10.78
C LEU A 26 -7.70 -1.54 12.12
N VAL A 27 -6.68 -2.38 12.32
CA VAL A 27 -6.47 -3.12 13.59
C VAL A 27 -6.26 -2.17 14.75
N TYR A 28 -5.48 -1.10 14.58
CA TYR A 28 -5.25 -0.09 15.62
C TYR A 28 -6.55 0.54 16.13
N TYR A 29 -7.53 0.78 15.25
CA TYR A 29 -8.87 1.27 15.61
C TYR A 29 -9.88 0.16 15.89
N GLY A 30 -9.42 -1.06 16.20
CA GLY A 30 -10.28 -2.19 16.59
C GLY A 30 -11.19 -2.71 15.48
N LYS A 31 -10.84 -2.52 14.20
CA LYS A 31 -11.58 -3.04 13.05
C LYS A 31 -10.89 -4.27 12.47
N ASP A 32 -11.64 -5.34 12.21
CA ASP A 32 -11.12 -6.50 11.50
C ASP A 32 -10.88 -6.16 10.01
N PRO A 33 -9.63 -6.18 9.50
CA PRO A 33 -9.35 -5.92 8.10
C PRO A 33 -9.95 -6.96 7.14
N GLY A 34 -10.25 -8.18 7.61
CA GLY A 34 -10.75 -9.29 6.80
C GLY A 34 -9.74 -9.81 5.77
N LYS A 35 -10.17 -10.80 4.97
CA LYS A 35 -9.38 -11.37 3.86
C LYS A 35 -9.48 -10.52 2.58
N ILE A 36 -9.19 -9.23 2.71
CA ILE A 36 -9.19 -8.25 1.61
C ILE A 36 -7.76 -7.95 1.22
N HIS A 37 -7.47 -8.01 -0.07
CA HIS A 37 -6.16 -7.66 -0.64
C HIS A 37 -6.19 -6.44 -1.56
N ALA A 38 -7.37 -6.05 -2.02
CA ALA A 38 -7.55 -4.81 -2.76
C ALA A 38 -7.31 -3.60 -1.83
N LEU A 39 -6.27 -2.85 -2.11
CA LEU A 39 -5.85 -1.67 -1.38
C LEU A 39 -6.92 -0.58 -1.44
N LEU A 40 -7.60 -0.37 -2.57
CA LEU A 40 -8.70 0.59 -2.62
C LEU A 40 -9.86 0.21 -1.69
N ALA A 41 -10.14 -1.08 -1.52
CA ALA A 41 -11.19 -1.53 -0.60
C ALA A 41 -10.77 -1.33 0.87
N LEU A 42 -9.52 -1.65 1.22
CA LEU A 42 -8.96 -1.36 2.54
C LEU A 42 -8.95 0.14 2.83
N LEU A 43 -8.48 0.94 1.87
CA LEU A 43 -8.38 2.40 2.00
C LEU A 43 -9.74 3.04 2.24
N LYS A 44 -10.80 2.63 1.52
CA LYS A 44 -12.16 3.14 1.75
C LYS A 44 -12.61 2.95 3.19
N ARG A 45 -12.22 1.84 3.83
CA ARG A 45 -12.52 1.58 5.25
C ARG A 45 -11.67 2.47 6.16
N CYS A 46 -10.39 2.69 5.83
CA CYS A 46 -9.56 3.64 6.57
C CYS A 46 -10.08 5.09 6.49
N ILE A 47 -10.60 5.51 5.33
CA ILE A 47 -11.18 6.85 5.11
C ILE A 47 -12.41 7.10 5.99
N GLN A 48 -13.16 6.05 6.32
CA GLN A 48 -14.29 6.16 7.27
C GLN A 48 -13.84 6.52 8.69
N ILE A 49 -12.56 6.30 9.02
CA ILE A 49 -11.97 6.63 10.32
C ILE A 49 -11.23 7.97 10.23
N ASP A 50 -10.40 8.18 9.20
CA ASP A 50 -9.71 9.45 8.94
C ASP A 50 -9.79 9.82 7.45
N SER A 51 -10.57 10.87 7.16
CA SER A 51 -10.79 11.36 5.79
C SER A 51 -9.53 11.92 5.11
N LYS A 52 -8.49 12.28 5.86
CA LYS A 52 -7.19 12.74 5.32
C LYS A 52 -6.50 11.65 4.50
N LEU A 53 -6.79 10.38 4.79
CA LEU A 53 -6.24 9.24 4.06
C LEU A 53 -6.76 9.15 2.62
N LYS A 54 -7.79 9.91 2.23
CA LYS A 54 -8.26 9.99 0.84
C LYS A 54 -7.16 10.39 -0.15
N SER A 55 -6.14 11.10 0.32
CA SER A 55 -4.95 11.44 -0.47
C SER A 55 -4.18 10.22 -1.01
N LEU A 56 -4.34 9.03 -0.41
CA LEU A 56 -3.70 7.78 -0.84
C LEU A 56 -4.37 7.09 -2.03
N GLU A 57 -5.53 7.58 -2.52
CA GLU A 57 -6.33 6.86 -3.52
C GLU A 57 -5.55 6.58 -4.82
N LYS A 58 -4.81 7.57 -5.32
CA LYS A 58 -4.01 7.41 -6.55
C LYS A 58 -2.90 6.37 -6.37
N ALA A 59 -2.22 6.37 -5.22
CA ALA A 59 -1.16 5.42 -4.91
C ALA A 59 -1.72 3.98 -4.79
N CYS A 60 -2.80 3.80 -4.02
CA CYS A 60 -3.44 2.49 -3.85
C CYS A 60 -3.95 1.92 -5.18
N ARG A 61 -4.55 2.76 -6.04
CA ARG A 61 -5.02 2.34 -7.36
C ARG A 61 -3.89 1.84 -8.27
N ARG A 62 -2.71 2.44 -8.17
CA ARG A 62 -1.55 2.00 -8.96
C ARG A 62 -1.00 0.68 -8.41
N LEU A 63 -0.84 0.61 -7.09
CA LEU A 63 -0.32 -0.56 -6.38
C LEU A 63 -1.19 -1.81 -6.54
N ASP A 64 -2.52 -1.66 -6.63
CA ASP A 64 -3.46 -2.79 -6.77
C ASP A 64 -3.18 -3.70 -7.97
N LYS A 65 -2.54 -3.18 -9.03
CA LYS A 65 -2.16 -3.95 -10.22
C LYS A 65 -1.16 -5.06 -9.90
N TYR A 66 -0.26 -4.81 -8.95
CA TYR A 66 0.86 -5.68 -8.63
C TYR A 66 0.52 -6.76 -7.58
N TYR A 67 -0.75 -6.85 -7.14
CA TYR A 67 -1.21 -7.95 -6.29
C TYR A 67 -1.35 -9.26 -7.07
N ILE A 68 -1.80 -9.21 -8.33
CA ILE A 68 -2.12 -10.39 -9.16
C ILE A 68 -1.01 -10.73 -10.14
N GLU A 69 -0.32 -9.73 -10.71
CA GLU A 69 0.62 -9.92 -11.81
C GLU A 69 1.75 -10.95 -11.58
N PRO A 70 2.31 -11.16 -10.37
CA PRO A 70 3.28 -12.23 -10.16
C PRO A 70 2.72 -13.65 -10.28
N ARG A 71 1.38 -13.81 -10.25
CA ARG A 71 0.70 -15.12 -10.15
C ARG A 71 0.27 -15.71 -11.49
N TYR A 72 0.30 -14.95 -12.59
CA TYR A 72 -0.08 -15.39 -13.93
C TYR A 72 0.99 -15.00 -14.97
N ALA A 73 2.25 -15.25 -14.64
CA ALA A 73 3.38 -14.97 -15.53
C ALA A 73 3.61 -16.13 -16.51
N ASP A 74 2.63 -16.44 -17.37
CA ASP A 74 2.92 -17.21 -18.60
C ASP A 74 3.77 -16.38 -19.57
N PHE A 75 3.87 -15.06 -19.33
CA PHE A 75 4.81 -14.14 -19.96
C PHE A 75 5.47 -13.27 -18.89
N PRO A 76 6.81 -13.15 -18.86
CA PRO A 76 7.48 -12.21 -17.97
C PRO A 76 7.07 -10.78 -18.37
N ILE A 77 6.33 -10.08 -17.50
CA ILE A 77 6.11 -8.65 -17.64
C ILE A 77 7.43 -7.96 -17.31
N ASP A 78 8.05 -7.36 -18.32
CA ASP A 78 9.27 -6.59 -18.14
C ASP A 78 8.90 -5.18 -17.65
N TYR A 79 8.93 -4.99 -16.32
CA TYR A 79 8.73 -3.67 -15.73
C TYR A 79 9.97 -2.82 -15.90
N SER A 80 9.77 -1.55 -16.26
CA SER A 80 10.89 -0.61 -16.28
C SER A 80 11.37 -0.27 -14.87
N LYS A 81 12.65 0.09 -14.74
CA LYS A 81 13.20 0.67 -13.50
C LYS A 81 12.37 1.86 -13.01
N LYS A 82 12.01 2.78 -13.92
CA LYS A 82 11.21 3.98 -13.60
C LYS A 82 9.82 3.63 -13.04
N GLU A 83 9.17 2.61 -13.61
CA GLU A 83 7.90 2.12 -13.10
C GLU A 83 8.07 1.55 -11.69
N THR A 84 9.07 0.69 -11.49
CA THR A 84 9.37 0.07 -10.19
C THR A 84 9.66 1.12 -9.12
N GLU A 85 10.43 2.17 -9.45
CA GLU A 85 10.69 3.31 -8.56
C GLU A 85 9.40 4.04 -8.18
N GLN A 86 8.50 4.29 -9.14
CA GLN A 86 7.21 4.92 -8.86
C GLN A 86 6.35 4.06 -7.94
N VAL A 87 6.33 2.74 -8.15
CA VAL A 87 5.57 1.79 -7.33
C VAL A 87 6.10 1.75 -5.91
N LEU A 88 7.43 1.72 -5.74
CA LEU A 88 8.06 1.80 -4.43
C LEU A 88 7.72 3.12 -3.72
N ASN A 89 7.80 4.26 -4.42
CA ASN A 89 7.47 5.57 -3.86
C ASN A 89 6.00 5.65 -3.40
N ASP A 90 5.08 5.06 -4.15
CA ASP A 90 3.66 4.99 -3.76
C ASP A 90 3.48 4.17 -2.46
N ALA A 91 4.19 3.05 -2.31
CA ALA A 91 4.12 2.24 -1.09
C ALA A 91 4.71 2.96 0.13
N LEU A 92 5.82 3.69 -0.07
CA LEU A 92 6.44 4.51 0.97
C LEU A 92 5.53 5.66 1.39
N TYR A 93 4.83 6.28 0.44
CA TYR A 93 3.85 7.32 0.75
C TYR A 93 2.70 6.81 1.62
N VAL A 94 2.16 5.62 1.32
CA VAL A 94 1.14 4.96 2.16
C VAL A 94 1.66 4.73 3.57
N ARG A 95 2.86 4.13 3.70
CA ARG A 95 3.51 3.88 4.99
C ARG A 95 3.63 5.16 5.82
N ASP A 96 4.19 6.21 5.22
CA ASP A 96 4.57 7.43 5.93
C ASP A 96 3.33 8.20 6.39
N LEU A 97 2.30 8.27 5.54
CA LEU A 97 1.05 8.91 5.93
C LEU A 97 0.33 8.15 7.05
N ILE A 98 0.24 6.82 6.96
CA ILE A 98 -0.39 6.00 8.01
C ILE A 98 0.35 6.17 9.34
N ARG A 99 1.70 6.10 9.34
CA ARG A 99 2.50 6.36 10.55
C ARG A 99 2.25 7.74 11.12
N LYS A 100 2.24 8.78 10.28
CA LYS A 100 1.99 10.16 10.70
C LYS A 100 0.60 10.30 11.34
N THR A 101 -0.43 9.70 10.74
CA THR A 101 -1.79 9.71 11.30
C THR A 101 -1.85 9.04 12.67
N LEU A 102 -1.19 7.89 12.83
CA LEU A 102 -1.16 7.16 14.10
C LEU A 102 -0.43 7.94 15.20
N VAL A 103 0.70 8.58 14.90
CA VAL A 103 1.44 9.43 15.85
C VAL A 103 0.59 10.63 16.27
N SER A 104 -0.09 11.29 15.33
CA SER A 104 -0.97 12.42 15.64
C SER A 104 -2.19 12.04 16.48
N SER A 105 -2.57 10.76 16.52
CA SER A 105 -3.69 10.27 17.33
C SER A 105 -3.28 9.99 18.78
N PHE A 106 -1.97 9.87 19.06
CA PHE A 106 -1.44 9.63 20.41
C PHE A 106 -1.30 10.92 21.24
N THR A 107 -1.14 12.08 20.59
CA THR A 107 -0.92 13.37 21.28
C THR A 107 -2.19 14.05 21.79
N VAL A 108 -3.36 13.40 21.69
CA VAL A 108 -4.67 13.97 22.10
C VAL A 108 -5.17 13.36 23.42
N VAL A 109 -4.31 12.68 24.18
CA VAL A 109 -4.65 12.09 25.49
C VAL A 109 -3.91 12.84 26.59
N GLU A 110 -4.29 14.10 26.82
CA GLU A 110 -4.13 14.77 28.11
C GLU A 110 -5.46 15.46 28.42
N ASP A 111 -6.23 14.83 29.33
CA ASP A 111 -7.23 15.45 30.22
C ASP A 111 -7.47 14.49 31.40
#